data_AF-A0DCA8-F1
#
_entry.id   AF-A0DCA8-F1
#
_cell.length_a   1.000
_cell.length_b   1.000
_cell.length_c   1.000
_cell.angle_alpha   90.00
_cell.angle_beta   90.00
_cell.angle_gamma   90.00
#
_symmetry.space_group_name_H-M   'P 1'
#
loop_
_entity.id
_entity.type
_entity.pdbx_description
1 polymer ?
#
loop_
_entity_poly.entity_id
_entity_poly.type
_entity_poly.pdbx_seq_one_letter_code
_entity_poly.pdbx_strand_id
1 'polypeptide(L)'
;MSSDNPDGQPLDIEYYETNYPYLNVKKNLLNNTLSKWRRAIAPYNPFAMQQIPNQKRMGMGIRNGNGFYFPDPYPNRVNWMNNTLEIMDGKPEKMHQCLQHQQLELKHFPRGCVRQIEAFKRCQSVNGVTKCQEEADNIISICPKWALEALKEKKKQLDKIEAIQTLQYRTVLEVSPYNKGRTVKDVSDKTWVDGHRDNLRPDTMWADERYTNITQSEINEAKKRVAARDAASGRVKEQVYQVHHPDMSSSHFREDKPLYP
;
A
#
# COMPACT_ATOMS: atom_id res chain seq x y z
N MET A 1 11.24 -16.28 26.62
CA MET A 1 11.48 -14.84 26.79
C MET A 1 12.43 -14.70 27.97
N SER A 2 13.71 -14.45 27.69
CA SER A 2 14.73 -14.32 28.74
C SER A 2 14.47 -13.03 29.51
N SER A 3 14.25 -13.16 30.82
CA SER A 3 13.99 -12.08 31.79
C SER A 3 15.25 -11.28 32.17
N ASP A 4 16.40 -11.57 31.55
CA ASP A 4 17.68 -11.04 31.99
C ASP A 4 18.25 -9.98 31.04
N ASN A 5 17.39 -9.06 30.56
CA ASN A 5 17.86 -7.82 29.91
C ASN A 5 17.63 -6.64 30.87
N PRO A 6 18.56 -6.37 31.80
CA PRO A 6 18.36 -5.42 32.90
C PRO A 6 18.08 -3.97 32.46
N ASP A 7 18.30 -3.65 31.17
CA ASP A 7 18.21 -2.30 30.63
C ASP A 7 17.19 -2.12 29.51
N GLY A 8 16.39 -3.14 29.19
CA GLY A 8 15.34 -3.04 28.16
C GLY A 8 15.90 -2.58 26.80
N GLN A 9 17.00 -3.17 26.37
CA GLN A 9 17.68 -2.78 25.12
C GLN A 9 16.80 -3.08 23.90
N PRO A 10 16.64 -2.14 22.94
CA PRO A 10 15.91 -2.43 21.71
C PRO A 10 16.69 -3.37 20.79
N LEU A 11 15.97 -4.05 19.89
CA LEU A 11 16.50 -4.96 18.88
C LEU A 11 17.63 -4.37 18.04
N ASP A 12 17.59 -3.04 17.81
CA ASP A 12 18.63 -2.35 17.04
C ASP A 12 20.03 -2.45 17.69
N ILE A 13 20.12 -2.56 19.01
CA ILE A 13 21.42 -2.73 19.71
C ILE A 13 22.03 -4.09 19.37
N GLU A 14 21.23 -5.14 19.18
CA GLU A 14 21.72 -6.47 18.80
C GLU A 14 22.35 -6.46 17.40
N TYR A 15 21.83 -5.64 16.49
CA TYR A 15 22.37 -5.54 15.13
C TYR A 15 23.67 -4.72 15.04
N TYR A 16 23.74 -3.60 15.76
CA TYR A 16 24.89 -2.69 15.68
C TYR A 16 25.96 -2.97 16.75
N GLU A 17 25.65 -3.75 17.79
CA GLU A 17 26.50 -4.04 18.95
C GLU A 17 27.00 -2.80 19.72
N THR A 18 26.43 -1.62 19.45
CA THR A 18 26.83 -0.36 20.08
C THR A 18 25.73 0.69 20.08
N ASN A 19 25.66 1.49 21.13
CA ASN A 19 24.79 2.68 21.21
C ASN A 19 25.27 3.84 20.30
N TYR A 20 26.52 3.77 19.80
CA TYR A 20 27.21 4.87 19.11
C TYR A 20 27.67 4.48 17.69
N PRO A 21 26.77 4.14 16.75
CA PRO A 21 27.16 3.71 15.41
C PRO A 21 27.68 4.85 14.50
N TYR A 22 27.51 6.13 14.84
CA TYR A 22 27.94 7.29 14.04
C TYR A 22 27.56 7.22 12.54
N LEU A 23 26.30 6.86 12.25
CA LEU A 23 25.71 6.80 10.92
C LEU A 23 25.57 8.21 10.32
N ASN A 24 26.17 8.42 9.15
CA ASN A 24 26.14 9.67 8.40
C ASN A 24 25.89 9.39 6.91
N VAL A 25 24.85 9.98 6.34
CA VAL A 25 24.44 9.77 4.94
C VAL A 25 25.28 10.61 3.97
N LYS A 26 25.93 11.68 4.46
CA LYS A 26 26.75 12.55 3.62
C LYS A 26 28.04 11.83 3.20
N LYS A 27 28.02 11.20 2.02
CA LYS A 27 29.16 10.49 1.43
C LYS A 27 30.24 11.48 0.94
N ASN A 28 31.08 11.96 1.84
CA ASN A 28 32.34 12.60 1.49
C ASN A 28 33.48 12.02 2.34
N LEU A 29 34.73 12.17 1.88
CA LEU A 29 35.89 11.56 2.53
C LEU A 29 36.00 12.01 3.99
N LEU A 30 35.88 13.31 4.24
CA LEU A 30 36.00 13.91 5.57
C LEU A 30 34.94 13.40 6.56
N ASN A 31 33.66 13.31 6.19
CA ASN A 31 32.65 12.80 7.11
C ASN A 31 32.82 11.31 7.36
N ASN A 32 33.19 10.53 6.34
CA ASN A 32 33.39 9.10 6.50
C ASN A 32 34.58 8.79 7.42
N THR A 33 35.70 9.51 7.28
CA THR A 33 36.87 9.35 8.15
C THR A 33 36.57 9.80 9.58
N LEU A 34 35.94 10.97 9.75
CA LEU A 34 35.56 11.47 11.07
C LEU A 34 34.52 10.58 11.75
N SER A 35 33.52 10.05 11.05
CA SER A 35 32.53 9.12 11.61
C SER A 35 33.19 7.81 12.08
N LYS A 36 34.11 7.25 11.29
CA LYS A 36 34.85 6.05 11.70
C LYS A 36 35.71 6.31 12.94
N TRP A 37 36.44 7.42 12.95
CA TRP A 37 37.28 7.80 14.10
C TRP A 37 36.44 8.03 15.36
N ARG A 38 35.36 8.82 15.25
CA ARG A 38 34.43 9.08 16.37
C ARG A 38 33.78 7.81 16.91
N ARG A 39 33.44 6.85 16.04
CA ARG A 39 32.93 5.54 16.43
C ARG A 39 33.95 4.76 17.27
N ALA A 40 35.20 4.73 16.85
CA ALA A 40 36.26 4.00 17.56
C ALA A 40 36.53 4.57 18.97
N ILE A 41 36.46 5.89 19.13
CA ILE A 41 36.71 6.55 20.42
C ILE A 41 35.46 6.78 21.26
N ALA A 42 34.28 6.35 20.77
CA ALA A 42 32.99 6.63 21.41
C ALA A 42 32.92 6.28 22.90
N PRO A 43 33.50 5.15 23.38
CA PRO A 43 33.41 4.78 24.80
C PRO A 43 34.04 5.80 25.77
N TYR A 44 35.02 6.58 25.32
CA TYR A 44 35.78 7.52 26.16
C TYR A 44 35.62 8.98 25.74
N ASN A 45 34.86 9.24 24.67
CA ASN A 45 34.67 10.58 24.13
C ASN A 45 33.51 11.28 24.88
N PRO A 46 33.76 12.39 25.60
CA PRO A 46 32.70 13.13 26.29
C PRO A 46 31.69 13.76 25.33
N PHE A 47 32.04 13.89 24.04
CA PHE A 47 31.17 14.36 22.97
C PHE A 47 30.50 13.21 22.20
N ALA A 48 30.49 12.00 22.76
CA ALA A 48 29.79 10.87 22.17
C ALA A 48 28.27 11.08 22.20
N MET A 49 27.62 10.95 21.05
CA MET A 49 26.19 11.08 20.91
C MET A 49 25.59 9.73 20.52
N GLN A 50 24.69 9.24 21.37
CA GLN A 50 23.96 8.01 21.15
C GLN A 50 23.00 8.19 19.97
N GLN A 51 22.98 7.23 19.04
CA GLN A 51 22.00 7.22 17.92
C GLN A 51 20.93 6.14 18.09
N ILE A 52 21.26 5.05 18.77
CA ILE A 52 20.29 3.99 19.07
C ILE A 52 19.65 4.30 20.42
N PRO A 53 18.34 4.54 20.52
CA PRO A 53 17.69 4.82 21.80
C PRO A 53 17.78 3.61 22.75
N ASN A 54 17.65 3.84 24.04
CA ASN A 54 17.40 2.78 25.04
C ASN A 54 16.43 3.30 26.12
N GLN A 55 16.05 2.45 27.07
CA GLN A 55 15.10 2.83 28.12
C GLN A 55 15.57 4.03 28.97
N LYS A 56 16.88 4.24 29.11
CA LYS A 56 17.48 5.28 29.96
C LYS A 56 17.82 6.56 29.20
N ARG A 57 18.01 6.50 27.88
CA ARG A 57 18.56 7.58 27.05
C ARG A 57 17.96 7.55 25.64
N MET A 58 17.58 8.72 25.16
CA MET A 58 17.12 8.89 23.78
C MET A 58 18.30 8.84 22.80
N GLY A 59 18.06 8.26 21.63
CA GLY A 59 18.98 8.26 20.51
C GLY A 59 18.73 9.45 19.58
N MET A 60 19.78 9.96 18.97
CA MET A 60 19.70 10.95 17.91
C MET A 60 19.43 10.30 16.55
N GLY A 61 18.74 11.02 15.67
CA GLY A 61 18.53 10.59 14.29
C GLY A 61 19.82 10.45 13.47
N ILE A 62 19.66 9.93 12.25
CA ILE A 62 20.73 9.78 11.27
C ILE A 62 21.30 11.17 10.92
N ARG A 63 22.63 11.27 10.76
CA ARG A 63 23.30 12.55 10.43
C ARG A 63 23.45 12.76 8.94
N ASN A 64 23.47 14.03 8.51
CA ASN A 64 23.87 14.47 7.17
C ASN A 64 24.92 15.59 7.31
N GLY A 65 26.19 15.20 7.44
CA GLY A 65 27.25 16.14 7.85
C GLY A 65 27.02 16.64 9.28
N ASN A 66 26.89 17.96 9.45
CA ASN A 66 26.58 18.57 10.75
C ASN A 66 25.06 18.62 11.05
N GLY A 67 24.22 18.42 10.03
CA GLY A 67 22.76 18.39 10.16
C GLY A 67 22.21 16.99 10.44
N PHE A 68 20.89 16.91 10.50
CA PHE A 68 20.17 15.63 10.51
C PHE A 68 19.75 15.25 9.09
N TYR A 69 19.74 13.96 8.81
CA TYR A 69 19.21 13.43 7.57
C TYR A 69 17.70 13.24 7.69
N PHE A 70 16.97 13.74 6.70
CA PHE A 70 15.59 13.40 6.44
C PHE A 70 15.51 12.94 4.98
N PRO A 71 14.77 11.86 4.66
CA PRO A 71 14.56 11.48 3.27
C PRO A 71 13.79 12.57 2.53
N ASP A 72 13.97 12.64 1.22
CA ASP A 72 13.14 13.51 0.38
C ASP A 72 11.67 13.09 0.51
N PRO A 73 10.72 14.03 0.63
CA PRO A 73 9.31 13.70 0.75
C PRO A 73 8.77 13.05 -0.53
N TYR A 74 7.72 12.23 -0.39
CA TYR A 74 7.04 11.63 -1.53
C TYR A 74 6.51 12.74 -2.47
N PRO A 75 6.66 12.61 -3.80
CA PRO A 75 6.23 13.64 -4.74
C PRO A 75 4.73 13.95 -4.58
N ASN A 76 4.42 15.20 -4.26
CA ASN A 76 3.06 15.71 -4.11
C ASN A 76 2.90 16.96 -4.98
N ARG A 77 1.88 16.96 -5.84
CA ARG A 77 1.57 18.08 -6.75
C ARG A 77 0.70 19.16 -6.11
N VAL A 78 0.16 18.91 -4.92
CA VAL A 78 -0.66 19.90 -4.21
C VAL A 78 0.25 21.00 -3.67
N ASN A 79 0.17 22.17 -4.30
CA ASN A 79 0.86 23.38 -3.86
C ASN A 79 -0.12 24.54 -3.67
N TRP A 80 0.23 25.46 -2.77
CA TRP A 80 -0.49 26.72 -2.58
C TRP A 80 0.42 27.82 -3.11
N MET A 81 0.06 28.40 -4.26
CA MET A 81 0.83 29.46 -4.90
C MET A 81 0.49 30.79 -4.25
N ASN A 82 1.49 31.53 -3.77
CA ASN A 82 1.23 32.81 -3.11
C ASN A 82 1.12 33.97 -4.11
N ASN A 83 1.90 34.01 -5.20
CA ASN A 83 1.92 35.19 -6.09
C ASN A 83 2.03 34.89 -7.60
N THR A 84 2.57 33.75 -8.03
CA THR A 84 2.76 33.41 -9.45
C THR A 84 2.38 31.96 -9.73
N LEU A 85 1.82 31.72 -10.93
CA LEU A 85 1.49 30.38 -11.43
C LEU A 85 2.75 29.59 -11.74
N GLU A 86 3.36 28.97 -10.72
CA GLU A 86 4.46 28.03 -10.89
C GLU A 86 3.88 26.62 -11.07
N ILE A 87 3.82 26.14 -12.32
CA ILE A 87 3.44 24.76 -12.61
C ILE A 87 4.57 23.84 -12.11
N MET A 88 4.45 23.39 -10.87
CA MET A 88 5.35 22.41 -10.28
C MET A 88 5.00 21.03 -10.86
N ASP A 89 5.90 20.43 -11.64
CA ASP A 89 5.71 19.11 -12.29
C ASP A 89 5.62 17.92 -11.31
N GLY A 90 5.59 18.17 -10.00
CA GLY A 90 5.61 17.16 -8.94
C GLY A 90 6.98 16.51 -8.74
N LYS A 91 8.02 16.97 -9.43
CA LYS A 91 9.39 16.61 -9.10
C LYS A 91 9.81 17.45 -7.90
N PRO A 92 10.27 16.84 -6.79
CA PRO A 92 10.57 17.58 -5.57
C PRO A 92 11.84 18.42 -5.76
N GLU A 93 11.69 19.69 -6.09
CA GLU A 93 12.73 20.69 -5.81
C GLU A 93 12.60 21.11 -4.35
N LYS A 94 13.16 20.28 -3.45
CA LYS A 94 13.42 20.57 -2.02
C LYS A 94 12.30 21.32 -1.27
N MET A 95 11.03 20.94 -1.48
CA MET A 95 9.96 21.42 -0.60
C MET A 95 9.97 20.61 0.70
N HIS A 96 10.02 21.31 1.83
CA HIS A 96 9.91 20.74 3.18
C HIS A 96 8.46 20.34 3.49
N GLN A 97 7.89 19.37 2.79
CA GLN A 97 6.64 18.74 3.25
C GLN A 97 6.99 17.58 4.18
N CYS A 98 6.35 17.56 5.34
CA CYS A 98 6.53 16.54 6.37
C CYS A 98 6.07 15.15 5.86
N LEU A 99 6.78 14.10 6.29
CA LEU A 99 6.37 12.71 6.07
C LEU A 99 5.00 12.47 6.72
N GLN A 100 3.94 12.47 5.91
CA GLN A 100 2.59 12.18 6.35
C GLN A 100 2.05 11.02 5.51
N HIS A 101 1.42 10.07 6.20
CA HIS A 101 0.70 8.97 5.57
C HIS A 101 -0.79 9.19 5.78
N GLN A 102 -1.59 8.86 4.78
CA GLN A 102 -3.03 8.91 4.92
C GLN A 102 -3.48 7.78 5.85
N GLN A 103 -4.02 8.14 7.01
CA GLN A 103 -4.57 7.21 7.97
C GLN A 103 -6.04 7.52 8.21
N LEU A 104 -6.84 6.46 8.38
CA LEU A 104 -8.22 6.62 8.82
C LEU A 104 -8.21 6.74 10.35
N GLU A 105 -8.34 7.96 10.84
CA GLU A 105 -8.46 8.20 12.27
C GLU A 105 -9.94 8.16 12.70
N LEU A 106 -10.25 7.25 13.62
CA LEU A 106 -11.56 7.23 14.26
C LEU A 106 -11.57 8.20 15.45
N LYS A 107 -12.51 9.15 15.42
CA LYS A 107 -12.75 10.02 16.58
C LYS A 107 -13.30 9.20 17.74
N HIS A 108 -12.69 9.34 18.92
CA HIS A 108 -13.13 8.67 20.12
C HIS A 108 -14.39 9.33 20.68
N PHE A 109 -15.37 8.52 21.09
CA PHE A 109 -16.58 9.03 21.73
C PHE A 109 -16.33 9.44 23.18
N PRO A 110 -17.09 10.40 23.73
CA PRO A 110 -16.98 10.77 25.14
C PRO A 110 -17.23 9.56 26.05
N ARG A 111 -16.46 9.45 27.13
CA ARG A 111 -16.51 8.30 28.05
C ARG A 111 -17.92 8.02 28.59
N GLY A 112 -18.70 9.06 28.87
CA GLY A 112 -20.10 8.93 29.31
C GLY A 112 -20.97 8.24 28.26
N CYS A 113 -20.85 8.64 26.99
CA CYS A 113 -21.59 8.04 25.87
C CYS A 113 -21.17 6.57 25.66
N VAL A 114 -19.87 6.27 25.72
CA VAL A 114 -19.36 4.89 25.60
C VAL A 114 -19.96 3.98 26.68
N ARG A 115 -20.01 4.45 27.94
CA ARG A 115 -20.62 3.68 29.05
C ARG A 115 -22.10 3.36 28.81
N GLN A 116 -22.87 4.32 28.27
CA GLN A 116 -24.29 4.08 27.97
C GLN A 116 -24.46 3.08 26.82
N ILE A 117 -23.63 3.17 25.78
CA ILE A 117 -23.62 2.19 24.68
C ILE A 117 -23.29 0.78 25.21
N GLU A 118 -22.30 0.66 26.08
CA GLU A 118 -21.93 -0.62 26.71
C GLU A 118 -23.04 -1.16 27.64
N ALA A 119 -23.70 -0.29 28.40
CA ALA A 119 -24.84 -0.66 29.24
C ALA A 119 -26.00 -1.18 28.40
N PHE A 120 -26.37 -0.47 27.33
CA PHE A 120 -27.40 -0.89 26.40
C PHE A 120 -27.07 -2.24 25.73
N LYS A 121 -25.84 -2.43 25.24
CA LYS A 121 -25.40 -3.70 24.64
C LYS A 121 -25.49 -4.87 25.63
N ARG A 122 -25.14 -4.62 26.89
CA ARG A 122 -25.24 -5.62 27.96
C ARG A 122 -26.68 -5.96 28.30
N CYS A 123 -27.56 -4.96 28.40
CA CYS A 123 -28.99 -5.19 28.57
C CYS A 123 -29.54 -5.99 27.39
N GLN A 124 -29.18 -5.62 26.15
CA GLN A 124 -29.60 -6.30 24.94
C GLN A 124 -29.22 -7.78 24.93
N SER A 125 -27.99 -8.12 25.36
CA SER A 125 -27.54 -9.51 25.37
C SER A 125 -28.13 -10.37 26.49
N VAL A 126 -28.55 -9.76 27.61
CA VAL A 126 -29.10 -10.49 28.78
C VAL A 126 -30.63 -10.56 28.74
N ASN A 127 -31.29 -9.43 28.46
CA ASN A 127 -32.73 -9.26 28.61
C ASN A 127 -33.50 -9.21 27.27
N GLY A 128 -32.78 -9.11 26.15
CA GLY A 128 -33.36 -8.88 24.82
C GLY A 128 -33.71 -7.41 24.55
N VAL A 129 -33.94 -7.07 23.29
CA VAL A 129 -34.09 -5.66 22.82
C VAL A 129 -35.30 -4.95 23.43
N THR A 130 -36.38 -5.67 23.73
CA THR A 130 -37.66 -5.08 24.13
C THR A 130 -37.65 -4.46 25.52
N LYS A 131 -36.76 -4.91 26.42
CA LYS A 131 -36.69 -4.44 27.82
C LYS A 131 -35.66 -3.33 28.06
N CYS A 132 -34.92 -2.90 27.04
CA CYS A 132 -33.80 -1.97 27.17
C CYS A 132 -34.10 -0.55 26.64
N GLN A 133 -35.36 -0.11 26.75
CA GLN A 133 -35.79 1.20 26.25
C GLN A 133 -35.18 2.33 27.07
N GLU A 134 -35.09 2.17 28.39
CA GLU A 134 -34.49 3.18 29.27
C GLU A 134 -33.00 3.40 28.95
N GLU A 135 -32.23 2.33 28.73
CA GLU A 135 -30.84 2.44 28.32
C GLU A 135 -30.68 3.07 26.94
N ALA A 136 -31.64 2.86 26.03
CA ALA A 136 -31.65 3.53 24.73
C ALA A 136 -31.91 5.04 24.85
N ASP A 137 -32.87 5.45 25.68
CA ASP A 137 -33.17 6.87 25.95
C ASP A 137 -32.00 7.56 26.67
N ASN A 138 -31.29 6.83 27.54
CA ASN A 138 -30.06 7.29 28.18
C ASN A 138 -28.95 7.56 27.15
N ILE A 139 -28.83 6.75 26.08
CA ILE A 139 -27.88 7.06 24.99
C ILE A 139 -28.27 8.37 24.30
N ILE A 140 -29.54 8.56 23.96
CA ILE A 140 -30.01 9.74 23.21
C ILE A 140 -29.85 11.02 24.03
N SER A 141 -30.12 10.95 25.34
CA SER A 141 -30.05 12.10 26.24
C SER A 141 -28.62 12.45 26.68
N ILE A 142 -27.75 11.45 26.92
CA ILE A 142 -26.40 11.66 27.45
C ILE A 142 -25.37 11.86 26.34
N CYS A 143 -25.51 11.17 25.19
CA CYS A 143 -24.56 11.33 24.10
C CYS A 143 -24.76 12.69 23.39
N PRO A 144 -23.69 13.43 23.07
CA PRO A 144 -23.81 14.64 22.30
C PRO A 144 -24.28 14.35 20.87
N LYS A 145 -24.97 15.31 20.24
CA LYS A 145 -25.57 15.15 18.90
C LYS A 145 -24.60 14.66 17.83
N TRP A 146 -23.37 15.20 17.79
CA TRP A 146 -22.35 14.77 16.83
C TRP A 146 -21.96 13.29 16.97
N ALA A 147 -22.03 12.74 18.18
CA ALA A 147 -21.74 11.32 18.42
C ALA A 147 -22.88 10.44 17.92
N LEU A 148 -24.13 10.87 18.11
CA LEU A 148 -25.31 10.18 17.56
C LEU A 148 -25.29 10.17 16.03
N GLU A 149 -24.93 11.29 15.40
CA GLU A 149 -24.75 11.39 13.95
C GLU A 149 -23.63 10.48 13.45
N ALA A 150 -22.49 10.46 14.16
CA ALA A 150 -21.39 9.57 13.83
C ALA A 150 -21.76 8.08 13.97
N LEU A 151 -22.55 7.70 14.97
CA LEU A 151 -23.08 6.32 15.09
C LEU A 151 -24.01 5.96 13.94
N LYS A 152 -24.90 6.88 13.56
CA LYS A 152 -25.81 6.71 12.41
C LYS A 152 -25.05 6.56 11.11
N GLU A 153 -24.05 7.40 10.88
CA GLU A 153 -23.23 7.36 9.67
C GLU A 153 -22.35 6.11 9.63
N LYS A 154 -21.76 5.72 10.76
CA LYS A 154 -21.01 4.46 10.86
C LYS A 154 -21.87 3.26 10.47
N LYS A 155 -23.14 3.21 10.88
CA LYS A 155 -24.06 2.13 10.45
C LYS A 155 -24.24 2.12 8.93
N LYS A 156 -24.59 3.27 8.33
CA LYS A 156 -24.72 3.38 6.88
C LYS A 156 -23.46 2.97 6.12
N GLN A 157 -22.29 3.34 6.65
CA GLN A 157 -21.01 2.96 6.07
C GLN A 157 -20.79 1.45 6.13
N LEU A 158 -21.10 0.80 7.26
CA LEU A 158 -21.01 -0.66 7.38
C LEU A 158 -21.97 -1.36 6.42
N ASP A 159 -23.23 -0.90 6.33
CA ASP A 159 -24.21 -1.46 5.39
C ASP A 159 -23.73 -1.32 3.93
N LYS A 160 -23.10 -0.18 3.58
CA LYS A 160 -22.49 0.03 2.27
C LYS A 160 -21.30 -0.91 2.02
N ILE A 161 -20.45 -1.11 3.01
CA ILE A 161 -19.30 -2.04 2.91
C ILE A 161 -19.81 -3.47 2.71
N GLU A 162 -20.83 -3.89 3.45
CA GLU A 162 -21.45 -5.21 3.31
C GLU A 162 -22.02 -5.42 1.91
N ALA A 163 -22.69 -4.41 1.34
CA ALA A 163 -23.19 -4.46 -0.03
C ALA A 163 -22.03 -4.62 -1.04
N ILE A 164 -20.94 -3.86 -0.90
CA ILE A 164 -19.76 -3.96 -1.78
C ILE A 164 -19.12 -5.36 -1.67
N GLN A 165 -18.94 -5.86 -0.46
CA GLN A 165 -18.36 -7.19 -0.22
C GLN A 165 -19.24 -8.29 -0.80
N THR A 166 -20.56 -8.17 -0.68
CA THR A 166 -21.50 -9.13 -1.27
C THR A 166 -21.44 -9.12 -2.79
N LEU A 167 -21.31 -7.94 -3.41
CA LEU A 167 -21.13 -7.83 -4.87
C LEU A 167 -19.80 -8.44 -5.32
N GLN A 168 -18.71 -8.16 -4.62
CA GLN A 168 -17.41 -8.77 -4.88
C GLN A 168 -17.44 -10.30 -4.71
N TYR A 169 -18.15 -10.79 -3.69
CA TYR A 169 -18.31 -12.23 -3.48
C TYR A 169 -19.07 -12.89 -4.64
N ARG A 170 -20.13 -12.25 -5.14
CA ARG A 170 -20.88 -12.73 -6.30
C ARG A 170 -20.01 -12.80 -7.56
N THR A 171 -19.18 -11.79 -7.82
CA THR A 171 -18.29 -11.80 -8.99
C THR A 171 -17.19 -12.86 -8.87
N VAL A 172 -16.68 -13.11 -7.66
CA VAL A 172 -15.67 -14.16 -7.42
C VAL A 172 -16.26 -15.57 -7.58
N LEU A 173 -17.53 -15.77 -7.20
CA LEU A 173 -18.22 -17.05 -7.37
C LEU A 173 -18.76 -17.29 -8.78
N GLU A 174 -18.74 -16.29 -9.64
CA GLU A 174 -19.23 -16.42 -11.01
C GLU A 174 -18.34 -17.39 -11.80
N VAL A 175 -18.93 -18.48 -12.31
CA VAL A 175 -18.20 -19.48 -13.07
C VAL A 175 -17.97 -18.97 -14.49
N SER A 176 -16.72 -18.65 -14.80
CA SER A 176 -16.29 -18.21 -16.13
C SER A 176 -16.53 -19.27 -17.21
N PRO A 177 -16.65 -18.88 -18.51
CA PRO A 177 -16.88 -19.83 -19.59
C PRO A 177 -15.85 -20.95 -19.71
N TYR A 178 -14.59 -20.68 -19.35
CA TYR A 178 -13.48 -21.64 -19.43
C TYR A 178 -13.45 -22.65 -18.27
N ASN A 179 -14.29 -22.48 -17.24
CA ASN A 179 -14.38 -23.35 -16.06
C ASN A 179 -15.71 -24.12 -15.96
N LYS A 180 -16.58 -24.05 -16.96
CA LYS A 180 -17.86 -24.77 -16.95
C LYS A 180 -17.65 -26.28 -16.84
N GLY A 181 -18.27 -26.91 -15.84
CA GLY A 181 -18.19 -28.34 -15.60
C GLY A 181 -16.89 -28.84 -14.94
N ARG A 182 -15.90 -27.96 -14.72
CA ARG A 182 -14.67 -28.31 -14.01
C ARG A 182 -14.89 -28.30 -12.51
N THR A 183 -14.29 -29.25 -11.83
CA THR A 183 -14.35 -29.40 -10.37
C THR A 183 -12.95 -29.45 -9.78
N VAL A 184 -12.86 -29.60 -8.45
CA VAL A 184 -11.57 -29.76 -7.75
C VAL A 184 -10.78 -30.97 -8.26
N LYS A 185 -11.45 -31.99 -8.82
CA LYS A 185 -10.80 -33.16 -9.41
C LYS A 185 -10.00 -32.85 -10.69
N ASP A 186 -10.33 -31.75 -11.36
CA ASP A 186 -9.68 -31.32 -12.61
C ASP A 186 -8.54 -30.32 -12.36
N VAL A 187 -8.19 -30.10 -11.09
CA VAL A 187 -7.07 -29.26 -10.67
C VAL A 187 -5.83 -30.15 -10.54
N SER A 188 -4.73 -29.77 -11.18
CA SER A 188 -3.46 -30.48 -11.04
C SER A 188 -2.84 -30.25 -9.67
N ASP A 189 -2.07 -31.21 -9.16
CA ASP A 189 -1.28 -31.12 -7.92
C ASP A 189 -0.05 -30.19 -8.04
N LYS A 190 -0.27 -28.97 -8.52
CA LYS A 190 0.75 -27.94 -8.69
C LYS A 190 0.65 -26.91 -7.56
N THR A 191 1.79 -26.35 -7.20
CA THR A 191 1.95 -25.30 -6.21
C THR A 191 2.29 -23.96 -6.87
N TRP A 192 2.44 -22.90 -6.07
CA TRP A 192 2.89 -21.60 -6.55
C TRP A 192 4.25 -21.66 -7.28
N VAL A 193 5.14 -22.55 -6.84
CA VAL A 193 6.50 -22.69 -7.39
C VAL A 193 6.48 -23.16 -8.84
N ASP A 194 5.47 -23.94 -9.22
CA ASP A 194 5.32 -24.45 -10.60
C ASP A 194 4.93 -23.33 -11.59
N GLY A 195 4.48 -22.17 -11.10
CA GLY A 195 4.19 -20.98 -11.90
C GLY A 195 5.37 -20.00 -12.02
N HIS A 196 6.50 -20.25 -11.35
CA HIS A 196 7.68 -19.40 -11.44
C HIS A 196 8.43 -19.58 -12.76
N ARG A 197 9.29 -18.60 -13.08
CA ARG A 197 10.10 -18.56 -14.31
C ARG A 197 10.86 -19.85 -14.58
N ASP A 198 11.30 -20.54 -13.53
CA ASP A 198 12.13 -21.73 -13.65
C ASP A 198 11.35 -22.95 -14.15
N ASN A 199 10.03 -23.00 -13.89
CA ASN A 199 9.13 -24.11 -14.27
C ASN A 199 8.17 -23.73 -15.41
N LEU A 200 7.72 -22.48 -15.43
CA LEU A 200 6.83 -21.93 -16.45
C LEU A 200 7.53 -20.77 -17.16
N ARG A 201 7.88 -21.00 -18.43
CA ARG A 201 8.55 -20.01 -19.27
C ARG A 201 7.66 -18.76 -19.45
N PRO A 202 8.17 -17.55 -19.15
CA PRO A 202 7.50 -16.30 -19.48
C PRO A 202 7.31 -16.12 -21.00
N ASP A 203 6.27 -15.39 -21.39
CA ASP A 203 5.99 -15.05 -22.80
C ASP A 203 6.88 -13.89 -23.29
N THR A 204 8.20 -14.10 -23.23
CA THR A 204 9.20 -13.22 -23.81
C THR A 204 10.24 -14.03 -24.58
N MET A 205 10.76 -13.44 -25.66
CA MET A 205 11.70 -14.13 -26.55
C MET A 205 13.03 -14.47 -25.85
N TRP A 206 13.48 -13.60 -24.95
CA TRP A 206 14.80 -13.64 -24.32
C TRP A 206 14.76 -14.05 -22.85
N ALA A 207 13.73 -14.79 -22.43
CA ALA A 207 13.65 -15.31 -21.06
C ALA A 207 14.72 -16.36 -20.75
N ASP A 208 15.13 -17.12 -21.76
CA ASP A 208 16.10 -18.23 -21.69
C ASP A 208 16.82 -18.40 -23.06
N GLU A 209 17.58 -19.48 -23.21
CA GLU A 209 18.35 -19.77 -24.42
C GLU A 209 17.56 -20.48 -25.54
N ARG A 210 16.24 -20.64 -25.42
CA ARG A 210 15.44 -21.45 -26.38
C ARG A 210 15.54 -20.95 -27.82
N TYR A 211 15.69 -19.64 -28.00
CA TYR A 211 15.68 -19.01 -29.32
C TYR A 211 17.01 -18.30 -29.67
N THR A 212 18.09 -18.54 -28.90
CA THR A 212 19.39 -17.86 -29.13
C THR A 212 20.06 -18.29 -30.42
N ASN A 213 19.84 -19.53 -30.85
CA ASN A 213 20.47 -20.11 -32.04
C ASN A 213 19.58 -20.06 -33.29
N ILE A 214 18.49 -19.29 -33.27
CA ILE A 214 17.56 -19.20 -34.40
C ILE A 214 18.19 -18.39 -35.54
N THR A 215 18.13 -18.96 -36.74
CA THR A 215 18.70 -18.36 -37.96
C THR A 215 17.68 -17.56 -38.76
N GLN A 216 18.16 -16.65 -39.64
CA GLN A 216 17.27 -15.83 -40.46
C GLN A 216 16.41 -16.66 -41.44
N SER A 217 16.92 -17.79 -41.92
CA SER A 217 16.16 -18.72 -42.77
C SER A 217 14.94 -19.27 -42.03
N GLU A 218 15.11 -19.72 -40.79
CA GLU A 218 14.03 -20.26 -39.97
C GLU A 218 12.97 -19.19 -39.65
N ILE A 219 13.41 -17.94 -39.42
CA ILE A 219 12.51 -16.80 -39.24
C ILE A 219 11.66 -16.58 -40.49
N ASN A 220 12.28 -16.59 -41.67
CA ASN A 220 11.58 -16.38 -42.93
C ASN A 220 10.54 -17.49 -43.21
N GLU A 221 10.87 -18.73 -42.86
CA GLU A 221 9.92 -19.85 -42.93
C GLU A 221 8.79 -19.73 -41.90
N ALA A 222 9.10 -19.32 -40.66
CA ALA A 222 8.09 -19.11 -39.62
C ALA A 222 7.09 -18.03 -40.03
N LYS A 223 7.55 -16.94 -40.65
CA LYS A 223 6.68 -15.88 -41.21
C LYS A 223 5.70 -16.43 -42.25
N LYS A 224 6.16 -17.30 -43.16
CA LYS A 224 5.28 -17.96 -44.14
C LYS A 224 4.22 -18.82 -43.46
N ARG A 225 4.59 -19.58 -42.41
CA ARG A 225 3.64 -20.40 -41.64
C ARG A 225 2.59 -19.57 -40.92
N VAL A 226 2.98 -18.45 -40.31
CA VAL A 226 2.04 -17.54 -39.63
C VAL A 226 1.09 -16.90 -40.64
N ALA A 227 1.60 -16.40 -41.77
CA ALA A 227 0.78 -15.83 -42.83
C ALA A 227 -0.26 -16.82 -43.39
N ALA A 228 0.13 -18.08 -43.57
CA ALA A 228 -0.80 -19.13 -43.99
C ALA A 228 -1.90 -19.42 -42.95
N ARG A 229 -1.57 -19.40 -41.65
CA ARG A 229 -2.56 -19.53 -40.58
C ARG A 229 -3.48 -18.32 -40.49
N ASP A 230 -2.95 -17.12 -40.65
CA ASP A 230 -3.76 -15.90 -40.62
C ASP A 230 -4.77 -15.90 -41.78
N ALA A 231 -4.34 -16.32 -42.98
CA ALA A 231 -5.22 -16.50 -44.14
C ALA A 231 -6.32 -17.55 -43.91
N ALA A 232 -6.01 -18.65 -43.20
CA ALA A 232 -6.97 -19.72 -42.90
C ALA A 232 -7.89 -19.41 -41.71
N SER A 233 -7.40 -18.67 -40.71
CA SER A 233 -8.11 -18.40 -39.45
C SER A 233 -9.32 -17.49 -39.64
N GLY A 234 -9.41 -16.80 -40.77
CA GLY A 234 -10.56 -15.95 -41.11
C GLY A 234 -10.89 -14.94 -40.02
N ARG A 235 -9.87 -14.42 -39.30
CA ARG A 235 -10.05 -13.48 -38.18
C ARG A 235 -11.08 -12.43 -38.58
N VAL A 236 -12.27 -12.55 -37.98
CA VAL A 236 -13.37 -11.63 -38.21
C VAL A 236 -12.89 -10.30 -37.67
N LYS A 237 -12.74 -9.30 -38.55
CA LYS A 237 -12.49 -7.93 -38.12
C LYS A 237 -13.66 -7.58 -37.22
N GLU A 238 -13.37 -7.29 -35.96
CA GLU A 238 -14.38 -6.84 -35.01
C GLU A 238 -15.14 -5.67 -35.64
N GLN A 239 -16.48 -5.70 -35.56
CA GLN A 239 -17.28 -4.64 -36.13
C GLN A 239 -16.94 -3.34 -35.38
N VAL A 240 -16.50 -2.33 -36.13
CA VAL A 240 -16.17 -1.03 -35.55
C VAL A 240 -17.48 -0.41 -35.06
N TYR A 241 -17.65 -0.38 -33.73
CA TYR A 241 -18.75 0.33 -33.10
C TYR A 241 -18.60 1.84 -33.32
N GLN A 242 -19.72 2.55 -33.46
CA GLN A 242 -19.70 4.01 -33.55
C GLN A 242 -19.18 4.60 -32.24
N VAL A 243 -18.21 5.52 -32.33
CA VAL A 243 -17.63 6.21 -31.17
C VAL A 243 -18.75 6.98 -30.44
N HIS A 244 -18.93 6.75 -29.13
CA HIS A 244 -19.98 7.40 -28.33
C HIS A 244 -19.68 8.89 -28.00
N HIS A 245 -18.84 9.56 -28.80
CA HIS A 245 -18.39 10.94 -28.57
C HIS A 245 -18.65 11.89 -29.75
N PRO A 246 -19.87 11.99 -30.29
CA PRO A 246 -20.14 12.95 -31.36
C PRO A 246 -20.22 14.41 -30.84
N ASP A 247 -20.44 14.64 -29.55
CA ASP A 247 -20.67 15.97 -28.99
C ASP A 247 -19.74 16.27 -27.80
N MET A 248 -18.90 17.32 -27.94
CA MET A 248 -17.98 17.82 -26.91
C MET A 248 -18.69 18.61 -25.80
N SER A 249 -20.00 18.88 -25.92
CA SER A 249 -20.78 19.59 -24.91
C SER A 249 -21.32 18.67 -23.80
N SER A 250 -21.33 17.35 -24.04
CA SER A 250 -21.85 16.34 -23.11
C SER A 250 -20.74 15.75 -22.23
N SER A 251 -21.09 15.29 -21.02
CA SER A 251 -20.16 14.55 -20.18
C SER A 251 -19.75 13.24 -20.86
N HIS A 252 -18.51 13.14 -21.31
CA HIS A 252 -18.00 11.95 -21.97
C HIS A 252 -18.01 10.73 -21.05
N PHE A 253 -18.41 9.58 -21.60
CA PHE A 253 -18.18 8.29 -20.94
C PHE A 253 -16.67 8.03 -20.85
N ARG A 254 -16.21 7.48 -19.73
CA ARG A 254 -14.79 7.14 -19.55
C ARG A 254 -14.50 5.80 -20.22
N GLU A 255 -14.25 5.85 -21.53
CA GLU A 255 -13.80 4.70 -22.31
C GLU A 255 -12.32 4.38 -22.03
N ASP A 256 -11.93 3.13 -22.29
CA ASP A 256 -10.54 2.73 -22.25
C ASP A 256 -9.77 3.47 -23.33
N LYS A 257 -8.65 4.10 -22.94
CA LYS A 257 -7.82 4.85 -23.87
C LYS A 257 -7.21 3.89 -24.90
N PRO A 258 -7.06 4.31 -26.17
CA PRO A 258 -6.38 3.48 -27.15
C PRO A 258 -4.94 3.20 -26.69
N LEU A 259 -4.46 1.99 -26.99
CA LEU A 259 -3.11 1.56 -26.60
C LEU A 259 -2.01 2.43 -27.22
N TYR A 260 -2.30 3.05 -28.37
CA TYR A 260 -1.41 3.94 -29.09
C TYR A 260 -2.12 5.28 -29.38
N PRO A 261 -1.43 6.42 -29.26
CA PRO A 261 -1.99 7.74 -29.54
C PRO A 261 -2.23 7.97 -31.04
#